data_AF-A0A819LFI6-F1
#
_entry.id   AF-A0A819LFI6-F1
#
_cell.length_a   1.000
_cell.length_b   1.000
_cell.length_c   1.000
_cell.angle_alpha   90.00
_cell.angle_beta   90.00
_cell.angle_gamma   90.00
#
_symmetry.space_group_name_H-M   'P 1'
#
loop_
_entity.id
_entity.type
_entity.pdbx_description
1 polymer ?
#
loop_
_entity_poly.entity_id
_entity_poly.type
_entity_poly.pdbx_seq_one_letter_code
_entity_poly.pdbx_strand_id
1 'polypeptide(L)' 'EPGWVMGTINGKTGLIPENYINFTGGV' A
#
# COMPACT_ATOMS: atom_id res chain seq x y z
N GLU A 1 -12.98 -0.95 -7.07
CA GLU A 1 -13.00 -1.67 -5.78
C GLU A 1 -11.99 -1.00 -4.85
N PRO A 2 -12.45 -0.20 -3.88
CA PRO A 2 -11.54 0.39 -2.88
C PRO A 2 -11.02 -0.76 -1.99
N GLY A 3 -9.71 -0.95 -1.96
CA GLY A 3 -9.08 -2.14 -1.36
C GLY A 3 -7.63 -2.37 -1.80
N TRP A 4 -7.14 -1.59 -2.78
CA TRP A 4 -5.78 -1.63 -3.27
C TRP A 4 -5.17 -0.24 -3.29
N VAL A 5 -3.90 -0.16 -2.92
CA VAL A 5 -3.12 1.07 -3.04
C VAL A 5 -1.94 0.85 -3.95
N MET A 6 -1.52 1.93 -4.61
CA MET A 6 -0.29 1.92 -5.39
C MET A 6 0.90 2.10 -4.46
N GLY A 7 1.90 1.21 -4.55
CA GLY A 7 3.15 1.37 -3.80
C GLY A 7 4.37 0.77 -4.50
N THR A 8 5.55 1.08 -3.96
CA THR A 8 6.82 0.58 -4.44
C THR A 8 7.55 -0.16 -3.32
N ILE A 9 7.90 -1.43 -3.55
CA ILE A 9 8.63 -2.27 -2.60
C ILE A 9 9.85 -2.84 -3.33
N ASN A 10 11.05 -2.64 -2.77
CA ASN A 10 12.32 -3.11 -3.34
C ASN A 10 12.49 -2.77 -4.84
N GLY A 11 12.10 -1.55 -5.23
CA GLY A 11 12.21 -1.06 -6.62
C GLY A 11 11.16 -1.57 -7.60
N LYS A 12 10.18 -2.38 -7.16
CA LYS A 12 9.05 -2.82 -7.97
C LYS A 12 7.79 -2.04 -7.60
N THR A 13 7.06 -1.56 -8.61
CA THR A 13 5.82 -0.79 -8.43
C THR A 13 4.61 -1.64 -8.79
N GLY A 14 3.61 -1.71 -7.91
CA GLY A 14 2.44 -2.56 -8.08
C GLY A 14 1.32 -2.26 -7.09
N LEU A 15 0.12 -2.76 -7.39
CA LEU A 15 -1.01 -2.65 -6.48
C LEU A 15 -0.77 -3.55 -5.27
N ILE A 16 -0.94 -2.98 -4.09
CA ILE A 16 -0.79 -3.66 -2.81
C ILE A 16 -2.16 -3.67 -2.13
N PRO A 17 -2.64 -4.81 -1.64
CA PRO A 17 -3.92 -4.85 -0.95
C PRO A 17 -3.85 -4.07 0.38
N GLU A 18 -4.86 -3.27 0.67
CA GLU A 18 -4.91 -2.40 1.86
C GLU A 18 -4.84 -3.19 3.17
N ASN A 19 -5.37 -4.42 3.21
CA ASN A 19 -5.35 -5.27 4.40
C ASN A 19 -3.95 -5.79 4.79
N TYR A 20 -2.94 -5.59 3.95
CA TYR A 20 -1.53 -5.89 4.24
C TYR A 20 -0.75 -4.65 4.70
N ILE A 21 -1.40 -3.50 4.81
CA ILE A 21 -0.76 -2.21 5.09
C ILE A 21 -1.25 -1.68 6.42
N ASN A 22 -0.32 -1.11 7.19
CA ASN A 22 -0.64 -0.29 8.34
C ASN A 22 -0.02 1.09 8.10
N PHE A 23 -0.87 2.13 8.01
CA PHE A 23 -0.40 3.50 7.82
C PHE A 23 0.06 4.05 9.17
N THR A 24 1.37 4.29 9.31
CA THR A 24 1.99 4.78 10.55
C THR A 24 2.04 6.31 10.66
N GLY A 25 1.48 7.04 9.69
CA GLY A 25 1.47 8.50 9.63
C GLY A 25 0.14 9.10 10.07
N GLY A 26 -0.21 8.98 11.35
CA GLY A 26 -1.24 9.81 11.99
C GLY A 26 -0.56 10.93 12.78
N VAL A 27 -0.94 12.18 12.50
CA VAL A 27 -0.55 13.36 13.30
C VAL A 27 -1.11 13.29 14.71
#